data_AF-I9AYF8-F1
#
_entry.id   AF-I9AYF8-F1
#
_cell.length_a   1.000
_cell.length_b   1.000
_cell.length_c   1.000
_cell.angle_alpha   90.00
_cell.angle_beta   90.00
_cell.angle_gamma   90.00
#
_symmetry.space_group_name_H-M   'P 1'
#
loop_
_entity.id
_entity.type
_entity.pdbx_description
1 polymer ?
#
loop_
_entity_poly.entity_id
_entity_poly.type
_entity_poly.pdbx_seq_one_letter_code
_entity_poly.pdbx_strand_id
1 'polypeptide(L)'
;MALFYKAVKSTMATKSGDKKWHLNLVKVGKVVSTQQLAEMIAEKSSLTPGDVHNVVRNLMTAMRSALLDSKTVRLDGLGTFTMKARTRGRGVDKEEEVNPNQVAALLCHFTPEYTRPAAIGTTRALFQGVEFQKASGIGASGNNGSGGGDGDIVDDPTA
;
A
#
# COMPACT_ATOMS: atom_id res chain seq x y z
N MET A 1 -10.47 15.45 1.85
CA MET A 1 -9.70 15.17 0.61
C MET A 1 -10.46 14.14 -0.20
N ALA A 2 -10.49 14.25 -1.54
CA ALA A 2 -11.30 13.35 -2.37
C ALA A 2 -10.47 12.24 -3.03
N LEU A 3 -10.95 11.00 -2.94
CA LEU A 3 -10.52 9.90 -3.79
C LEU A 3 -11.48 9.75 -4.96
N PHE A 4 -10.93 9.74 -6.18
CA PHE A 4 -11.73 9.62 -7.39
C PHE A 4 -12.00 8.16 -7.72
N TYR A 5 -13.20 7.87 -8.24
CA TYR A 5 -13.57 6.51 -8.60
C TYR A 5 -14.35 6.40 -9.92
N LYS A 6 -14.31 5.20 -10.50
CA LYS A 6 -15.15 4.76 -11.62
C LYS A 6 -15.86 3.45 -11.29
N ALA A 7 -16.97 3.18 -11.97
CA ALA A 7 -17.65 1.89 -11.86
C ALA A 7 -16.98 0.88 -12.81
N VAL A 8 -16.69 -0.32 -12.30
CA VAL A 8 -16.16 -1.45 -13.09
C VAL A 8 -17.03 -2.68 -12.83
N LYS A 9 -17.42 -3.40 -13.88
CA LYS A 9 -18.21 -4.63 -13.74
C LYS A 9 -17.26 -5.80 -13.43
N SER A 10 -17.60 -6.58 -12.41
CA SER A 10 -16.84 -7.78 -12.04
C SER A 10 -16.82 -8.78 -13.20
N THR A 11 -15.65 -9.37 -13.44
CA THR A 11 -15.49 -10.52 -14.33
C THR A 11 -16.01 -11.80 -13.68
N MET A 12 -15.86 -11.93 -12.37
CA MET A 12 -16.36 -13.03 -11.56
C MET A 12 -17.85 -12.86 -11.26
N ALA A 13 -18.62 -13.92 -11.50
CA ALA A 13 -20.00 -14.02 -11.06
C ALA A 13 -20.09 -14.30 -9.55
N THR A 14 -21.13 -13.79 -8.92
CA THR A 14 -21.51 -14.23 -7.58
C THR A 14 -21.96 -15.69 -7.59
N LYS A 15 -22.16 -16.30 -6.41
CA LYS A 15 -22.70 -17.67 -6.30
C LYS A 15 -24.03 -17.85 -7.05
N SER A 16 -24.80 -16.77 -7.24
CA SER A 16 -26.07 -16.74 -7.97
C SER A 16 -25.91 -16.50 -9.48
N GLY A 17 -24.69 -16.40 -10.01
CA GLY A 17 -24.43 -16.16 -11.44
C GLY A 17 -24.33 -14.68 -11.85
N ASP A 18 -24.74 -13.75 -10.99
CA ASP A 18 -24.76 -12.32 -11.33
C ASP A 18 -23.37 -11.66 -11.31
N LYS A 19 -23.06 -10.88 -12.36
CA LYS A 19 -21.90 -9.99 -12.39
C LYS A 19 -22.27 -8.60 -11.85
N LYS A 20 -21.67 -8.19 -10.74
CA LYS A 20 -21.96 -6.93 -10.04
C LYS A 20 -21.00 -5.81 -10.44
N TRP A 21 -21.45 -4.56 -10.26
CA TRP A 21 -20.62 -3.37 -10.44
C TRP A 21 -19.92 -3.01 -9.12
N HIS A 22 -18.64 -2.65 -9.22
CA HIS A 22 -17.80 -2.29 -8.09
C HIS A 22 -17.17 -0.92 -8.30
N LEU A 23 -16.94 -0.22 -7.19
CA LEU A 23 -16.16 1.00 -7.14
C LEU A 23 -14.68 0.65 -7.32
N ASN A 24 -14.04 1.25 -8.32
CA ASN A 24 -12.60 1.17 -8.50
C ASN A 24 -11.98 2.57 -8.43
N LEU A 25 -10.97 2.74 -7.58
CA LEU A 25 -10.26 4.00 -7.42
C LEU A 25 -9.46 4.35 -8.67
N VAL A 26 -9.51 5.62 -9.05
CA VAL A 26 -8.75 6.18 -10.18
C VAL A 26 -7.58 6.97 -9.61
N LYS A 27 -6.39 6.72 -10.16
CA LYS A 27 -5.20 7.52 -9.85
C LYS A 27 -5.23 8.78 -10.72
N VAL A 28 -5.07 9.94 -10.10
CA VAL A 28 -5.10 11.24 -10.77
C VAL A 28 -3.72 11.89 -10.65
N GLY A 29 -3.25 12.47 -11.74
CA GLY A 29 -1.92 13.09 -11.81
C GLY A 29 -0.79 12.09 -11.99
N LYS A 30 0.44 12.61 -11.98
CA LYS A 30 1.67 11.81 -12.04
C LYS A 30 1.98 11.23 -10.66
N VAL A 31 2.76 10.15 -10.65
CA VAL A 31 3.33 9.59 -9.42
C VAL A 31 4.13 10.68 -8.70
N VAL A 32 3.86 10.85 -7.41
CA VAL A 32 4.64 11.76 -6.55
C VAL A 32 5.98 11.09 -6.22
N SER A 33 7.09 11.72 -6.61
CA SER A 33 8.43 11.22 -6.34
C SER A 33 8.92 11.59 -4.94
N THR A 34 9.97 10.92 -4.45
CA THR A 34 10.65 11.28 -3.19
C THR A 34 11.16 12.72 -3.21
N GLN A 35 11.58 13.23 -4.36
CA GLN A 35 12.02 14.62 -4.51
C GLN A 35 10.86 15.60 -4.29
N GLN A 36 9.72 15.36 -4.92
CA GLN A 36 8.52 16.20 -4.72
C GLN A 36 8.01 16.14 -3.27
N LEU A 37 8.11 14.97 -2.64
CA LEU A 37 7.78 14.83 -1.22
C LEU A 37 8.74 15.63 -0.33
N ALA A 38 10.04 15.61 -0.66
CA ALA A 38 11.03 16.39 0.06
C ALA A 38 10.79 17.90 -0.07
N GLU A 39 10.39 18.37 -1.26
CA GLU A 39 9.99 19.77 -1.49
C GLU A 39 8.78 20.16 -0.63
N MET A 40 7.72 19.34 -0.63
CA MET A 40 6.52 19.59 0.20
C MET A 40 6.81 19.61 1.72
N ILE A 41 7.82 18.88 2.18
CA ILE A 41 8.25 18.88 3.59
C ILE A 41 9.16 20.08 3.87
N ALA A 42 10.08 20.40 2.94
CA ALA A 42 10.97 21.55 3.05
C ALA A 42 10.17 22.85 3.16
N GLU A 43 9.08 23.02 2.41
CA GLU A 43 8.15 24.15 2.51
C GLU A 43 7.55 24.34 3.93
N LYS A 44 7.54 23.29 4.75
CA LYS A 44 6.97 23.28 6.10
C LYS A 44 8.04 23.24 7.19
N SER A 45 9.31 23.39 6.82
CA SER A 45 10.45 23.32 7.74
C SER A 45 11.51 24.35 7.35
N SER A 46 12.56 24.45 8.15
CA SER A 46 13.73 25.28 7.82
C SER A 46 14.79 24.52 7.01
N LEU A 47 14.52 23.29 6.61
CA LEU A 47 15.46 22.44 5.89
C LEU A 47 15.40 22.70 4.38
N THR A 48 16.53 22.55 3.71
CA THR A 48 16.53 22.58 2.24
C THR A 48 15.87 21.30 1.69
N PRO A 49 15.28 21.34 0.48
CA PRO A 49 14.77 20.13 -0.16
C PRO A 49 15.82 19.01 -0.28
N GLY A 50 17.11 19.38 -0.45
CA GLY A 50 18.21 18.43 -0.51
C GLY A 50 18.45 17.71 0.81
N ASP A 51 18.44 18.44 1.93
CA ASP A 51 18.61 17.86 3.27
C ASP A 51 17.47 16.89 3.59
N VAL A 52 16.23 17.30 3.32
CA VAL A 52 15.04 16.46 3.52
C VAL A 52 15.12 15.20 2.66
N HIS A 53 15.46 15.35 1.38
CA HIS A 53 15.58 14.21 0.47
C HIS A 53 16.61 13.19 0.99
N ASN A 54 17.75 13.67 1.49
CA ASN A 54 18.77 12.81 2.08
C ASN A 54 18.25 12.06 3.32
N VAL A 55 17.54 12.74 4.22
CA VAL A 55 16.94 12.10 5.41
C VAL A 55 15.93 11.02 5.02
N VAL A 56 15.00 11.31 4.11
CA VAL A 56 13.98 10.34 3.67
C VAL A 56 14.62 9.13 3.00
N ARG A 57 15.67 9.34 2.19
CA ARG A 57 16.42 8.25 1.57
C ARG A 57 17.13 7.37 2.60
N ASN A 58 17.76 7.97 3.60
CA ASN A 58 18.48 7.24 4.64
C ASN A 58 17.54 6.55 5.65
N LEU A 59 16.34 7.09 5.85
CA LEU A 59 15.30 6.45 6.66
C LEU A 59 15.02 5.03 6.16
N MET A 60 14.89 4.83 4.85
CA MET A 60 14.65 3.49 4.28
C MET A 60 15.77 2.49 4.61
N THR A 61 17.03 2.94 4.60
CA THR A 61 18.18 2.12 4.99
C THR A 61 18.12 1.76 6.47
N ALA A 62 17.83 2.72 7.34
CA ALA A 62 17.71 2.49 8.78
C ALA A 62 16.54 1.53 9.12
N MET A 63 15.38 1.72 8.46
CA MET A 63 14.23 0.84 8.60
C MET A 63 14.56 -0.59 8.16
N ARG A 64 15.24 -0.75 7.03
CA ARG A 64 15.67 -2.07 6.55
C ARG A 64 16.52 -2.79 7.59
N SER A 65 17.53 -2.14 8.14
CA SER A 65 18.39 -2.75 9.18
C SER A 65 17.58 -3.19 10.39
N ALA A 66 16.71 -2.31 10.92
CA ALA A 66 15.87 -2.67 12.07
C ALA A 66 14.92 -3.85 11.76
N LEU A 67 14.28 -3.86 10.59
CA LEU A 67 13.33 -4.91 10.22
C LEU A 67 14.02 -6.27 9.98
N LEU A 68 15.23 -6.28 9.41
CA LEU A 68 16.00 -7.51 9.21
C LEU A 68 16.65 -8.01 10.51
N ASP A 69 16.83 -7.15 11.51
CA ASP A 69 17.14 -7.52 12.89
C ASP A 69 15.93 -8.09 13.65
N SER A 70 14.85 -8.48 12.96
CA SER A 70 13.59 -8.95 13.55
C SER A 70 12.92 -7.94 14.49
N LYS A 71 13.21 -6.64 14.35
CA LYS A 71 12.53 -5.58 15.09
C LYS A 71 11.31 -5.09 14.32
N THR A 72 10.40 -4.44 15.04
CA THR A 72 9.25 -3.74 14.47
C THR A 72 9.56 -2.23 14.45
N VAL A 73 9.23 -1.56 13.34
CA VAL A 73 9.45 -0.12 13.19
C VAL A 73 8.12 0.61 13.19
N ARG A 74 7.91 1.51 14.13
CA ARG A 74 6.75 2.41 14.16
C ARG A 74 7.19 3.81 13.76
N LEU A 75 6.43 4.42 12.85
CA LEU A 75 6.52 5.82 12.49
C LEU A 75 5.22 6.49 12.92
N ASP A 76 5.32 7.42 13.87
CA ASP A 76 4.15 8.12 14.42
C ASP A 76 3.47 8.96 13.33
N GLY A 77 2.14 8.99 13.37
CA GLY A 77 1.25 9.54 12.36
C GLY A 77 1.06 8.66 11.11
N LEU A 78 1.89 7.62 10.91
CA LEU A 78 1.87 6.78 9.70
C LEU A 78 1.41 5.36 10.01
N GLY A 79 2.15 4.65 10.86
CA GLY A 79 1.85 3.25 11.19
C GLY A 79 3.07 2.42 11.55
N THR A 80 2.90 1.11 11.49
CA THR A 80 3.87 0.12 11.95
C THR A 80 4.24 -0.87 10.86
N PHE A 81 5.54 -1.11 10.70
CA PHE A 81 6.13 -2.06 9.77
C PHE A 81 6.73 -3.23 10.54
N THR A 82 6.43 -4.45 10.11
CA THR A 82 6.96 -5.68 10.71
C THR A 82 7.20 -6.76 9.65
N MET A 83 8.20 -7.62 9.85
CA MET A 83 8.47 -8.74 8.95
C MET A 83 7.57 -9.93 9.29
N LYS A 84 6.94 -10.52 8.28
CA LYS A 84 6.08 -11.70 8.44
C LYS A 84 6.43 -12.77 7.42
N ALA A 85 6.76 -13.96 7.91
CA ALA A 85 6.88 -15.14 7.08
C ALA A 85 5.49 -15.66 6.71
N ARG A 86 5.29 -15.99 5.42
CA ARG A 86 4.14 -16.73 4.91
C ARG A 86 4.58 -18.17 4.65
N THR A 87 3.93 -19.13 5.30
CA THR A 87 4.29 -20.56 5.28
C THR A 87 3.17 -21.48 4.77
N ARG A 88 2.20 -20.94 4.03
CA ARG A 88 1.01 -21.68 3.57
C ARG A 88 1.39 -22.97 2.85
N GLY A 89 0.73 -24.07 3.22
CA GLY A 89 0.94 -25.40 2.62
C GLY A 89 2.25 -26.11 2.99
N ARG A 90 3.10 -25.51 3.84
CA ARG A 90 4.39 -26.07 4.25
C ARG A 90 4.48 -26.32 5.76
N GLY A 91 3.37 -26.66 6.40
CA GLY A 91 3.36 -27.08 7.80
C GLY A 91 4.12 -28.41 8.00
N VAL A 92 4.56 -28.67 9.22
CA VAL A 92 5.17 -29.93 9.66
C VAL A 92 4.44 -30.41 10.91
N ASP A 93 4.49 -31.71 11.19
CA ASP A 93 3.72 -32.32 12.28
C ASP A 93 4.37 -32.09 13.65
N LYS A 94 5.70 -31.88 13.68
CA LYS A 94 6.49 -31.73 14.92
C LYS A 94 7.22 -30.40 14.98
N GLU A 95 7.39 -29.87 16.19
CA GLU A 95 8.04 -28.57 16.41
C GLU A 95 9.52 -28.60 15.98
N GLU A 96 10.23 -29.69 16.27
CA GLU A 96 11.63 -29.88 15.89
C GLU A 96 11.87 -29.94 14.38
N GLU A 97 10.83 -30.18 13.58
CA GLU A 97 10.91 -30.21 12.11
C GLU A 97 10.75 -28.81 11.49
N VAL A 98 10.39 -27.80 12.30
CA VAL A 98 10.20 -26.42 11.85
C VAL A 98 11.52 -25.85 11.35
N ASN A 99 11.53 -25.35 10.12
CA ASN A 99 12.76 -24.86 9.49
C ASN A 99 12.47 -23.76 8.44
N PRO A 100 13.50 -22.99 8.03
CA PRO A 100 13.33 -21.88 7.09
C PRO A 100 12.78 -22.25 5.71
N ASN A 101 12.89 -23.51 5.25
CA ASN A 101 12.35 -23.92 3.93
C ASN A 101 10.81 -23.87 3.88
N GLN A 102 10.16 -23.82 5.05
CA GLN A 102 8.73 -23.62 5.15
C GLN A 102 8.30 -22.20 4.74
N VAL A 103 9.21 -21.24 4.70
CA VAL A 103 8.91 -19.87 4.26
C VAL A 103 8.71 -19.88 2.74
N ALA A 104 7.47 -19.66 2.31
CA ALA A 104 7.10 -19.48 0.91
C ALA A 104 7.30 -18.04 0.44
N ALA A 105 7.09 -17.06 1.34
CA ALA A 105 7.36 -15.66 1.08
C ALA A 105 7.66 -14.90 2.38
N LEU A 106 8.55 -13.92 2.31
CA LEU A 106 8.76 -12.94 3.38
C LEU A 106 8.07 -11.62 3.00
N LEU A 107 7.24 -11.10 3.90
CA LEU A 107 6.43 -9.90 3.66
C LEU A 107 6.79 -8.82 4.67
N CYS A 108 6.99 -7.59 4.20
CA CYS A 108 6.94 -6.41 5.06
C CYS A 108 5.46 -6.01 5.23
N HIS A 109 4.90 -6.27 6.40
CA HIS A 109 3.51 -5.96 6.70
C HIS A 109 3.39 -4.56 7.28
N PHE A 110 2.60 -3.72 6.64
CA PHE A 110 2.28 -2.37 7.11
C PHE A 110 0.89 -2.33 7.75
N THR A 111 0.81 -1.81 8.97
CA THR A 111 -0.44 -1.55 9.67
C THR A 111 -0.59 -0.04 9.87
N PRO A 112 -1.59 0.61 9.23
CA PRO A 112 -1.85 2.04 9.43
C PRO A 112 -2.11 2.35 10.90
N GLU A 113 -1.60 3.49 11.37
CA GLU A 113 -1.87 3.93 12.73
C GLU A 113 -3.36 4.18 12.96
N TYR A 114 -3.83 3.77 14.13
CA TYR A 114 -5.17 4.03 14.60
C TYR A 114 -5.16 4.31 16.10
N THR A 115 -6.08 5.16 16.54
CA THR A 115 -6.33 5.43 17.96
C THR A 115 -7.72 4.94 18.31
N ARG A 116 -7.90 4.46 19.54
CA ARG A 116 -9.22 4.06 20.07
C ARG A 116 -9.48 4.75 21.40
N PRO A 117 -9.78 6.06 21.42
CA PRO A 117 -10.29 6.68 22.62
C PRO A 117 -11.62 6.02 23.02
N ALA A 118 -11.79 5.72 24.31
CA ALA A 118 -12.98 5.02 24.81
C ALA A 118 -14.32 5.70 24.43
N ALA A 119 -14.32 7.02 24.24
CA ALA A 119 -15.51 7.81 23.96
C ALA A 119 -15.79 8.09 22.47
N ILE A 120 -14.81 7.96 21.57
CA ILE A 120 -14.88 8.51 20.19
C ILE A 120 -14.82 7.39 19.12
N GLY A 121 -14.62 6.14 19.55
CA GLY A 121 -14.48 5.01 18.63
C GLY A 121 -13.09 4.95 17.99
N THR A 122 -12.94 4.11 16.95
CA THR A 122 -11.63 3.89 16.30
C THR A 122 -11.39 4.94 15.21
N THR A 123 -10.32 5.72 15.34
CA THR A 123 -9.85 6.66 14.32
C THR A 123 -8.65 6.08 13.58
N ARG A 124 -8.60 6.17 12.24
CA ARG A 124 -7.45 5.72 11.42
C ARG A 124 -6.81 6.92 10.72
N ALA A 125 -5.55 7.20 11.03
CA ALA A 125 -4.89 8.45 10.62
C ALA A 125 -4.89 8.67 9.10
N LEU A 126 -4.64 7.62 8.31
CA LEU A 126 -4.50 7.73 6.85
C LEU A 126 -5.81 7.85 6.08
N PHE A 127 -6.94 7.55 6.69
CA PHE A 127 -8.24 7.47 5.98
C PHE A 127 -9.28 8.44 6.54
N GLN A 128 -8.97 9.15 7.61
CA GLN A 128 -9.87 10.11 8.22
C GLN A 128 -10.12 11.29 7.26
N GLY A 129 -11.38 11.67 7.07
CA GLY A 129 -11.77 12.80 6.21
C GLY A 129 -11.65 12.52 4.70
N VAL A 130 -11.59 11.24 4.30
CA VAL A 130 -11.69 10.85 2.89
C VAL A 130 -13.15 10.98 2.42
N GLU A 131 -13.32 11.66 1.30
CA GLU A 131 -14.55 11.71 0.53
C GLU A 131 -14.36 10.98 -0.80
N PHE A 132 -15.46 10.51 -1.41
CA PHE A 132 -15.41 9.83 -2.70
C PHE A 132 -16.12 10.65 -3.77
N GLN A 133 -15.43 10.87 -4.88
CA GLN A 133 -15.96 11.62 -6.01
C GLN A 133 -15.90 10.79 -7.29
N LYS A 134 -16.97 10.79 -8.08
CA LYS A 134 -17.00 10.08 -9.36
C LYS A 134 -16.11 10.83 -10.36
N ALA A 135 -15.28 10.11 -11.10
CA ALA A 135 -14.29 10.70 -12.02
C ALA A 135 -14.87 11.31 -13.32
N SER A 136 -16.15 11.71 -13.35
CA SER A 136 -16.77 12.29 -14.54
C SER A 136 -16.18 13.67 -14.84
N GLY A 137 -15.43 13.79 -15.95
CA GLY A 137 -14.88 15.07 -16.42
C GLY A 137 -13.41 15.33 -16.08
N ILE A 138 -12.69 14.37 -15.49
CA ILE A 138 -11.23 14.47 -15.33
C ILE A 138 -10.60 14.15 -16.70
N GLY A 139 -10.35 15.20 -17.49
CA GLY A 139 -9.75 15.09 -18.82
C GLY A 139 -8.46 14.29 -18.78
N ALA A 140 -8.37 13.29 -19.65
CA ALA A 140 -7.14 12.56 -19.94
C ALA A 140 -6.12 13.53 -20.57
N SER A 141 -5.28 14.15 -19.75
CA SER A 141 -4.23 15.05 -20.23
C SER A 141 -2.87 14.32 -20.23
N GLY A 142 -2.50 13.79 -21.42
CA GLY A 142 -1.15 13.41 -21.86
C GLY A 142 -0.61 12.07 -21.35
N ASN A 143 -0.15 11.11 -22.17
CA ASN A 143 0.43 11.22 -23.51
C ASN A 143 0.37 9.87 -24.27
N ASN A 144 0.30 9.94 -25.59
CA ASN A 144 0.35 8.81 -26.53
C ASN A 144 1.64 7.99 -26.41
N GLY A 145 1.48 6.66 -26.43
CA GLY A 145 2.56 5.68 -26.57
C GLY A 145 1.96 4.35 -27.03
N SER A 146 1.95 4.16 -28.36
CA SER A 146 1.56 2.93 -29.06
C SER A 146 2.37 1.73 -28.57
N GLY A 147 1.73 0.59 -28.39
CA GLY A 147 2.40 -0.69 -28.13
C GLY A 147 1.46 -1.74 -27.56
N GLY A 148 0.73 -2.42 -28.45
CA GLY A 148 -0.05 -3.61 -28.10
C GLY A 148 0.85 -4.75 -27.60
N GLY A 149 0.32 -5.52 -26.66
CA GLY A 149 0.93 -6.71 -26.12
C GLY A 149 0.01 -7.31 -25.08
N ASP A 150 -0.89 -8.19 -25.55
CA ASP A 150 -1.61 -9.15 -24.70
C ASP A 150 -0.58 -9.88 -23.84
N GLY A 151 -0.71 -9.70 -22.53
CA GLY A 151 0.16 -10.27 -21.51
C GLY A 151 -0.69 -10.73 -20.35
N ASP A 152 -1.45 -11.79 -20.62
CA ASP A 152 -1.91 -12.83 -19.70
C ASP A 152 -1.60 -12.54 -18.22
N ILE A 153 -2.52 -11.86 -17.53
CA ILE A 153 -2.54 -11.94 -16.07
C ILE A 153 -3.16 -13.30 -15.78
N VAL A 154 -2.28 -14.26 -15.58
CA VAL A 154 -2.57 -15.50 -14.87
C VAL A 154 -3.28 -15.13 -13.57
N ASP A 155 -4.59 -15.32 -13.57
CA ASP A 155 -5.40 -15.47 -12.36
C ASP A 155 -4.77 -16.63 -11.59
N ASP A 156 -4.14 -16.36 -10.45
CA ASP A 156 -3.93 -17.37 -9.41
C ASP A 156 -5.21 -17.42 -8.57
N PRO A 157 -6.09 -18.43 -8.74
CA PRO A 157 -7.30 -18.56 -7.98
C PRO A 157 -7.05 -19.60 -6.90
N THR A 158 -6.46 -19.22 -5.78
CA THR A 158 -6.39 -20.03 -4.54
C THR A 158 -5.66 -21.38 -4.65
N ALA A 159 -4.40 -21.40 -4.18
CA ALA A 159 -3.77 -22.54 -3.50
C ALA A 159 -2.76 -22.04 -2.44
#